data_AF-A0A949KK74-F1
#
_entry.id   AF-A0A949KK74-F1
#
_cell.length_a   1.000
_cell.length_b   1.000
_cell.length_c   1.000
_cell.angle_alpha   90.00
_cell.angle_beta   90.00
_cell.angle_gamma   90.00
#
_symmetry.space_group_name_H-M   'P 1'
#
loop_
_entity.id
_entity.type
_entity.pdbx_description
1 polymer ?
#
loop_
_entity_poly.entity_id
_entity_poly.type
_entity_poly.pdbx_seq_one_letter_code
_entity_poly.pdbx_strand_id
1 'polypeptide(L)'
;MFETRKEFLLEIKSRTGLKSLEEADRLAQTVISLIKSRIGPELSEEVARKISQDLAMGWRSIALPQEAMEMQEMMFELEEGDVKPPQGEQYPPEYG
;
A
#
# COMPACT_ATOMS: atom_id res chain seq x y z
N MET A 1 -15.53 -4.29 21.22
CA MET A 1 -14.85 -4.50 19.93
C MET A 1 -15.54 -3.58 18.95
N PHE A 2 -14.81 -2.84 18.10
CA PHE A 2 -15.44 -1.91 17.16
C PHE A 2 -16.07 -2.70 16.01
N GLU A 3 -17.29 -2.37 15.62
CA GLU A 3 -17.96 -3.08 14.52
C GLU A 3 -17.65 -2.45 13.18
N THR A 4 -17.43 -1.13 13.15
CA THR A 4 -17.13 -0.38 11.93
C THR A 4 -15.83 0.42 12.03
N ARG A 5 -15.25 0.75 10.87
CA ARG A 5 -14.13 1.68 10.73
C ARG A 5 -14.46 3.05 11.31
N LYS A 6 -15.70 3.51 11.11
CA LYS A 6 -16.14 4.81 11.64
C LYS A 6 -16.10 4.85 13.17
N GLU A 7 -16.59 3.81 13.84
CA GLU A 7 -16.53 3.70 15.31
C GLU A 7 -15.10 3.67 15.82
N PHE A 8 -14.23 2.90 15.16
CA PHE A 8 -12.82 2.83 15.49
C PHE A 8 -12.14 4.21 15.38
N LEU A 9 -12.39 4.96 14.29
CA LEU A 9 -11.83 6.29 14.11
C LEU A 9 -12.40 7.33 15.09
N LEU A 10 -13.69 7.22 15.44
CA LEU A 10 -14.30 8.07 16.46
C LEU A 10 -13.66 7.84 17.84
N GLU A 11 -13.39 6.59 18.19
CA GLU A 11 -12.71 6.26 19.44
C GLU A 11 -11.27 6.78 19.45
N ILE A 12 -10.51 6.60 18.36
CA ILE A 12 -9.16 7.15 18.23
C ILE A 12 -9.19 8.65 18.44
N LYS A 13 -10.10 9.35 17.73
CA LYS A 13 -10.26 10.79 17.85
C LYS A 13 -10.53 11.20 19.30
N SER A 14 -11.45 10.50 19.98
CA SER A 14 -11.82 10.80 21.36
C SER A 14 -10.65 10.60 22.33
N ARG A 15 -9.84 9.54 22.15
CA ARG A 15 -8.72 9.23 23.05
C ARG A 15 -7.49 10.11 22.85
N THR A 16 -7.33 10.67 21.66
CA THR A 16 -6.14 11.45 21.26
C THR A 16 -6.41 12.95 21.22
N GLY A 17 -7.67 13.38 21.35
CA GLY A 17 -8.05 14.79 21.29
C GLY A 17 -7.95 15.39 19.88
N LEU A 18 -7.98 14.56 18.84
CA LEU A 18 -7.89 15.02 17.45
C LEU A 18 -9.15 15.77 17.01
N LYS A 19 -8.99 16.69 16.06
CA LYS A 19 -10.05 17.63 15.67
C LYS A 19 -10.95 17.04 14.59
N SER A 20 -10.41 16.18 13.73
CA SER A 20 -11.15 15.57 12.61
C SER A 20 -10.99 14.05 12.54
N LEU A 21 -11.90 13.40 11.80
CA LEU A 21 -11.78 11.98 11.47
C LEU A 21 -10.62 11.69 10.51
N GLU A 22 -10.23 12.65 9.68
CA GLU A 22 -9.08 12.52 8.76
C GLU A 22 -7.74 12.50 9.52
N GLU A 23 -7.61 13.28 10.59
CA GLU A 23 -6.46 13.19 11.49
C GLU A 23 -6.40 11.83 12.18
N ALA A 24 -7.55 11.35 12.68
CA ALA A 24 -7.64 10.04 13.31
C ALA A 24 -7.30 8.91 12.32
N ASP A 25 -7.73 9.05 11.07
CA ASP A 25 -7.43 8.07 10.02
C ASP A 25 -5.95 8.04 9.66
N ARG A 26 -5.31 9.21 9.49
CA ARG A 26 -3.86 9.29 9.25
C ARG A 26 -3.06 8.66 10.38
N LEU A 27 -3.46 8.92 11.64
CA LEU A 27 -2.84 8.30 12.80
C LEU A 27 -3.05 6.77 12.79
N ALA A 28 -4.28 6.31 12.53
CA ALA A 28 -4.60 4.89 12.45
C ALA A 28 -3.74 4.18 11.39
N GLN A 29 -3.65 4.74 10.18
CA GLN A 29 -2.84 4.19 9.10
C GLN A 29 -1.37 4.09 9.48
N THR A 30 -0.83 5.11 10.15
CA THR A 30 0.57 5.14 10.60
C THR A 30 0.84 4.04 11.63
N VAL A 31 -0.01 3.94 12.66
CA VAL A 31 0.13 2.93 13.71
C VAL A 31 -0.04 1.51 13.16
N ILE A 32 -1.04 1.30 12.30
CA ILE A 32 -1.28 0.00 11.67
C ILE A 32 -0.09 -0.40 10.78
N SER A 33 0.46 0.51 9.98
CA SER A 33 1.65 0.25 9.16
C SER A 33 2.84 -0.20 10.01
N LEU A 34 3.10 0.49 11.13
CA LEU A 34 4.17 0.13 12.08
C LEU A 34 3.94 -1.26 12.70
N ILE A 35 2.70 -1.55 13.11
CA ILE A 35 2.34 -2.87 13.66
C ILE A 35 2.55 -3.95 12.60
N LYS A 36 2.02 -3.76 11.39
CA LYS A 36 2.15 -4.70 10.27
C LYS A 36 3.62 -4.97 9.95
N SER A 37 4.46 -3.94 9.90
CA SER A 37 5.91 -4.09 9.68
C SER A 37 6.59 -4.94 10.76
N ARG A 38 6.12 -4.90 12.01
CA ARG A 38 6.69 -5.67 13.10
C ARG A 38 6.25 -7.14 13.12
N ILE A 39 4.99 -7.40 12.80
CA ILE A 39 4.38 -8.75 12.88
C ILE A 39 4.53 -9.55 11.59
N GLY A 40 4.79 -8.90 10.46
CA GLY A 40 4.93 -9.54 9.16
C GLY A 40 3.57 -9.90 8.51
N PRO A 41 3.60 -10.36 7.25
CA PRO A 41 2.40 -10.56 6.44
C PRO A 41 1.47 -11.66 6.97
N GLU A 42 2.01 -12.77 7.45
CA GLU A 42 1.23 -13.92 7.93
C GLU A 42 0.35 -13.57 9.15
N LEU A 43 0.98 -13.01 10.19
CA LEU A 43 0.26 -12.58 11.39
C LEU A 43 -0.67 -11.39 11.11
N SER A 44 -0.28 -10.50 10.20
CA SER A 44 -1.14 -9.41 9.75
C SER A 44 -2.43 -9.92 9.12
N GLU A 45 -2.36 -10.95 8.28
CA GLU A 45 -3.56 -11.56 7.68
C GLU A 45 -4.39 -12.32 8.72
N GLU A 46 -3.77 -12.95 9.71
CA GLU A 46 -4.50 -13.56 10.83
C GLU A 46 -5.32 -12.52 11.62
N VAL A 47 -4.77 -11.32 11.85
CA VAL A 47 -5.50 -10.21 12.48
C VAL A 47 -6.70 -9.80 11.63
N ALA A 48 -6.53 -9.66 10.31
CA ALA A 48 -7.61 -9.28 9.40
C ALA A 48 -8.78 -10.29 9.40
N ARG A 49 -8.52 -11.57 9.69
CA ARG A 49 -9.55 -12.62 9.79
C ARG A 49 -10.33 -12.61 11.10
N LYS A 50 -9.82 -11.96 12.15
CA LYS A 50 -10.41 -11.93 13.50
C LYS A 50 -11.21 -10.66 13.80
N ILE A 51 -11.10 -9.63 12.96
CA ILE A 51 -11.82 -8.35 13.11
C ILE A 51 -13.03 -8.29 12.17
N SER A 52 -13.91 -7.32 12.37
CA SER A 52 -15.09 -7.14 11.51
C SER A 52 -14.69 -6.90 10.06
N GLN A 53 -15.56 -7.26 9.12
CA GLN A 53 -15.27 -7.16 7.68
C GLN A 53 -14.88 -5.72 7.27
N ASP A 54 -15.55 -4.71 7.83
CA ASP A 54 -15.26 -3.30 7.55
C ASP A 54 -13.85 -2.89 8.02
N LEU A 55 -13.44 -3.32 9.21
CA LEU A 55 -12.09 -3.08 9.71
C LEU A 55 -11.04 -3.90 8.96
N ALA A 56 -11.37 -5.13 8.57
CA ALA A 56 -10.49 -6.00 7.78
C ALA A 56 -10.17 -5.38 6.42
N MET A 57 -11.15 -4.75 5.76
CA MET A 57 -10.92 -4.01 4.52
C MET A 57 -9.93 -2.86 4.72
N GLY A 58 -10.13 -2.04 5.75
CA GLY A 58 -9.20 -0.94 6.07
C GLY A 58 -7.80 -1.41 6.50
N TRP A 59 -7.71 -2.55 7.19
CA TRP A 59 -6.44 -3.16 7.58
C TRP A 59 -5.65 -3.67 6.37
N ARG A 60 -6.33 -4.31 5.41
CA ARG A 60 -5.71 -4.85 4.19
C ARG A 60 -5.31 -3.74 3.21
N SER A 61 -6.03 -2.62 3.15
CA SER A 61 -5.70 -1.52 2.25
C SER A 61 -4.40 -0.79 2.60
N ILE A 62 -3.88 -0.97 3.82
CA ILE A 62 -2.61 -0.38 4.26
C ILE A 62 -1.48 -1.30 3.83
N ALA A 63 -0.78 -0.99 2.74
CA ALA A 63 0.32 -1.82 2.24
C ALA A 63 1.44 -1.96 3.27
N LEU A 64 2.06 -3.14 3.35
CA LEU A 64 3.34 -3.29 4.03
C LEU A 64 4.43 -2.53 3.26
N PRO A 65 5.43 -1.95 3.94
CA PRO A 65 6.58 -1.34 3.26
C PRO A 65 7.32 -2.31 2.32
N GLN A 66 7.37 -3.60 2.65
CA GLN A 66 7.94 -4.65 1.79
C GLN A 66 7.09 -4.88 0.53
N GLU A 67 5.76 -5.01 0.68
CA GLU A 67 4.85 -5.13 -0.47
C GLU A 67 4.88 -3.88 -1.36
N ALA A 68 5.09 -2.69 -0.77
CA ALA A 68 5.26 -1.45 -1.51
C ALA A 68 6.58 -1.41 -2.29
N MET A 69 7.67 -1.94 -1.73
CA MET A 69 8.94 -2.10 -2.45
C MET A 69 8.84 -3.12 -3.58
N GLU A 70 8.26 -4.30 -3.33
CA GLU A 70 8.04 -5.32 -4.37
C GLU A 70 7.16 -4.79 -5.52
N MET A 71 6.10 -4.03 -5.20
CA MET A 71 5.28 -3.36 -6.22
C MET A 71 6.06 -2.29 -7.00
N GLN A 72 6.93 -1.53 -6.33
CA GLN A 72 7.81 -0.57 -7.01
C GLN A 72 8.80 -1.28 -7.94
N GLU A 73 9.43 -2.37 -7.50
CA GLU A 73 10.33 -3.18 -8.32
C GLU A 73 9.63 -3.75 -9.55
N MET A 74 8.43 -4.33 -9.40
CA MET A 74 7.63 -4.80 -10.54
C MET A 74 7.25 -3.67 -11.52
N MET A 75 6.96 -2.46 -11.03
CA MET A 75 6.70 -1.31 -11.90
C MET A 75 7.95 -0.86 -12.67
N PHE A 76 9.12 -0.88 -12.04
CA PHE A 76 10.39 -0.60 -12.71
C PHE A 76 10.72 -1.64 -13.79
N GLU A 77 10.52 -2.93 -13.53
CA GLU A 77 10.73 -4.00 -14.52
C GLU A 77 9.79 -3.86 -15.74
N LEU A 78 8.55 -3.40 -15.53
CA LEU A 78 7.60 -3.16 -16.60
C LEU A 78 7.97 -1.91 -17.44
N GLU A 79 8.49 -0.84 -16.81
CA GLU A 79 8.99 0.34 -17.54
C GLU A 79 10.26 0.05 -18.35
N GLU A 80 11.16 -0.80 -17.86
CA GLU A 80 12.37 -1.20 -18.61
C GLU A 80 12.05 -2.15 -19.79
N GLY A 81 10.91 -2.84 -19.77
CA GLY A 81 10.48 -3.77 -20.82
C GLY A 81 10.02 -3.12 -22.13
N ASP A 82 9.70 -1.82 -22.13
CA ASP A 82 9.12 -1.11 -23.28
C ASP A 82 10.12 -0.37 -24.18
N VAL A 83 11.44 -0.53 -23.96
CA VAL A 83 12.47 0.08 -24.81
C VAL A 83 13.06 -0.96 -25.77
N LYS A 84 12.28 -1.41 -26.76
CA LYS A 84 12.85 -1.96 -27.99
C LYS A 84 13.17 -0.79 -28.94
N PRO A 85 14.44 -0.42 -29.15
CA PRO A 85 14.77 0.52 -30.22
C PRO A 85 14.37 -0.13 -31.56
N PRO A 86 13.77 0.62 -32.50
CA PRO A 86 13.47 0.08 -33.82
C PRO A 86 14.76 -0.44 -34.47
N GLN A 87 14.73 -1.70 -34.89
CA GLN A 87 15.83 -2.36 -35.56
C GLN A 87 16.16 -1.58 -36.84
N GLY A 88 17.43 -1.18 -36.97
CA GLY A 88 17.91 -0.23 -37.96
C GLY A 88 17.53 -0.61 -39.39
N GLU A 89 16.88 0.32 -40.08
CA GLU A 89 16.83 0.33 -41.53
C GLU A 89 18.25 0.57 -42.06
N GLN A 90 18.82 -0.46 -42.67
CA GLN A 90 20.06 -0.37 -43.43
C GLN A 90 19.80 0.49 -44.67
N TYR A 91 20.36 1.69 -44.72
CA TYR A 91 20.55 2.41 -45.98
C TYR A 91 21.96 2.13 -46.50
N PRO A 92 22.13 1.68 -47.76
CA PRO A 92 23.44 1.50 -48.33
C PRO A 92 24.13 2.86 -48.55
N PRO A 93 25.46 2.95 -48.41
CA PRO A 93 26.18 4.19 -48.66
C PRO A 93 26.19 4.50 -50.16
N GLU A 94 25.55 5.60 -50.55
CA GLU A 94 25.77 6.19 -51.88
C GLU A 94 27.20 6.74 -51.94
N TYR A 95 28.05 6.07 -52.72
CA TYR A 95 29.26 6.64 -53.27
C TYR A 95 28.99 6.98 -54.74
N GLY A 96 28.98 8.28 -55.08
CA GLY A 96 28.87 8.77 -56.45
C GLY A 96 28.31 10.18 -56.54
#